data_AF-C4B8I4-F1
#
_entry.id   AF-C4B8I4-F1
#
_cell.length_a   1.000
_cell.length_b   1.000
_cell.length_c   1.000
_cell.angle_alpha   90.00
_cell.angle_beta   90.00
_cell.angle_gamma   90.00
#
_symmetry.space_group_name_H-M   'P 1'
#
loop_
_entity.id
_entity.type
_entity.pdbx_description
1 polymer ?
#
loop_
_entity_poly.entity_id
_entity_poly.type
_entity_poly.pdbx_seq_one_letter_code
_entity_poly.pdbx_strand_id
1 'polypeptide(L)'
;MFPKASLLAFAFAAAVSAQQVGNSTAEVHPALSWSKCTSAGCQAQDSGKIVLDANWRWLHTVSGYTNCYTGNAWDTSICTDGKTCAQQCALDGADYEGTYGITTSGDALTIKFVTQSANKNVGSRVYLMADDSHYEMFKPLNQEFTFDVDVSQLPCGLNGALYFSEMDADGGMAKYATNAAGAAYGTGYCDSQCPRDIKFINGEANIEGWNATSANSGTGSYGSCCNEMDVWEANSISAAYTPHPCSVSGQTRCSGDDCAITDRYGGVCDPDGCDFNSYRMGDTSFYGPSQTVDTTKPLTVVTQFFTSDNTTSGTLSEIRRLYVQNGKVIQNSKTNIPGLTAYDSVTDQFCTDQKTVFNNTDSFADKGGLKAMGESFATGVVLVMSVWDDYAAEMLWLDSDYPTTADPSTPGVSRGTCATTSGQPSDVESSAASAQVVFSNIKFGDIGSTYTSS
;
A
#
# COMPACT_ATOMS: atom_id res chain seq x y z
N MET A 1 28.68 -60.05 -8.89
CA MET A 1 27.45 -60.10 -9.73
C MET A 1 26.28 -59.73 -8.84
N PHE A 2 25.76 -58.50 -8.98
CA PHE A 2 24.58 -58.01 -8.28
C PHE A 2 23.34 -58.27 -9.14
N PRO A 3 22.22 -58.77 -8.59
CA PRO A 3 20.94 -58.66 -9.26
C PRO A 3 20.45 -57.21 -9.11
N LYS A 4 20.59 -56.47 -10.20
CA LYS A 4 19.93 -55.19 -10.47
C LYS A 4 18.43 -55.45 -10.67
N ALA A 5 17.63 -55.39 -9.61
CA ALA A 5 16.18 -55.36 -9.72
C ALA A 5 15.57 -54.60 -8.54
N SER A 6 15.52 -53.28 -8.74
CA SER A 6 14.39 -52.43 -8.36
C SER A 6 14.19 -52.11 -6.87
N LEU A 7 15.15 -51.35 -6.32
CA LEU A 7 14.80 -50.20 -5.50
C LEU A 7 13.98 -49.22 -6.37
N LEU A 8 12.65 -49.31 -6.30
CA LEU A 8 11.73 -48.32 -6.84
C LEU A 8 10.38 -48.44 -6.11
N ALA A 9 10.43 -48.36 -4.78
CA ALA A 9 9.29 -47.83 -4.03
C ALA A 9 9.34 -46.31 -4.24
N PHE A 10 8.69 -45.88 -5.32
CA PHE A 10 8.53 -44.48 -5.69
C PHE A 10 8.08 -43.67 -4.48
N ALA A 11 8.94 -42.73 -4.09
CA ALA A 11 8.49 -41.49 -3.49
C ALA A 11 7.53 -40.82 -4.50
N PHE A 12 6.25 -41.14 -4.40
CA PHE A 12 5.20 -40.21 -4.82
C PHE A 12 5.22 -39.08 -3.79
N ALA A 13 6.20 -38.19 -3.91
CA ALA A 13 5.97 -36.82 -3.50
C ALA A 13 4.81 -36.38 -4.39
N ALA A 14 3.61 -36.26 -3.79
CA ALA A 14 2.55 -35.52 -4.43
C ALA A 14 3.17 -34.15 -4.76
N ALA A 15 3.39 -33.88 -6.05
CA ALA A 15 3.64 -32.53 -6.50
C ALA A 15 2.36 -31.78 -6.14
N VAL A 16 2.37 -31.12 -4.99
CA VAL A 16 1.30 -30.24 -4.60
C VAL A 16 1.41 -29.08 -5.57
N SER A 17 0.58 -29.10 -6.60
CA SER A 17 0.47 -28.00 -7.55
C SER A 17 -0.01 -26.76 -6.78
N ALA A 18 0.59 -25.62 -7.11
CA ALA A 18 0.44 -24.30 -6.52
C ALA A 18 -0.14 -23.28 -7.52
N GLN A 19 -0.47 -22.05 -7.12
CA GLN A 19 -0.50 -20.86 -7.98
C GLN A 19 0.81 -20.79 -8.72
N GLN A 20 0.75 -20.97 -10.04
CA GLN A 20 1.93 -21.26 -10.84
C GLN A 20 2.59 -20.00 -11.39
N VAL A 21 3.80 -20.20 -11.90
CA VAL A 21 4.55 -19.20 -12.65
C VAL A 21 4.31 -19.41 -14.15
N GLY A 22 3.80 -18.37 -14.81
CA GLY A 22 3.67 -18.30 -16.26
C GLY A 22 5.03 -18.13 -16.91
N ASN A 23 5.17 -18.57 -18.16
CA ASN A 23 6.42 -18.49 -18.90
C ASN A 23 6.25 -17.89 -20.31
N SER A 24 5.10 -17.26 -20.58
CA SER A 24 4.88 -16.62 -21.89
C SER A 24 5.61 -15.29 -21.98
N THR A 25 5.73 -14.58 -20.85
CA THR A 25 6.43 -13.30 -20.71
C THR A 25 7.46 -13.42 -19.59
N ALA A 26 8.70 -13.03 -19.88
CA ALA A 26 9.73 -13.01 -18.84
C ALA A 26 9.42 -11.89 -17.84
N GLU A 27 9.48 -12.20 -16.54
CA GLU A 27 9.42 -11.18 -15.50
C GLU A 27 10.80 -10.52 -15.35
N VAL A 28 10.86 -9.21 -15.57
CA VAL A 28 12.07 -8.41 -15.43
C VAL A 28 11.74 -7.18 -14.60
N HIS A 29 12.09 -7.23 -13.31
CA HIS A 29 11.83 -6.14 -12.36
C HIS A 29 12.61 -4.86 -12.74
N PRO A 30 11.94 -3.71 -12.91
CA PRO A 30 12.61 -2.42 -13.12
C PRO A 30 13.50 -2.08 -11.92
N ALA A 31 14.72 -1.63 -12.18
CA ALA A 31 15.66 -1.21 -11.14
C ALA A 31 15.21 0.10 -10.50
N LEU A 32 15.35 0.22 -9.19
CA LEU A 32 15.08 1.44 -8.43
C LEU A 32 16.09 1.53 -7.29
N SER A 33 17.09 2.40 -7.42
CA SER A 33 18.04 2.62 -6.34
C SER A 33 17.42 3.44 -5.20
N TRP A 34 17.88 3.18 -3.99
CA TRP A 34 17.52 3.93 -2.78
C TRP A 34 18.75 4.06 -1.88
N SER A 35 18.68 4.77 -0.76
CA SER A 35 19.84 4.94 0.13
C SER A 35 19.57 4.49 1.56
N LYS A 36 20.52 3.76 2.13
CA LYS A 36 20.56 3.47 3.56
C LYS A 36 21.47 4.46 4.27
N CYS A 37 20.95 5.17 5.26
CA CYS A 37 21.63 6.25 5.95
C CYS A 37 21.98 5.88 7.39
N THR A 38 23.10 6.42 7.85
CA THR A 38 23.51 6.40 9.26
C THR A 38 23.93 7.82 9.62
N SER A 39 24.17 8.09 10.90
CA SER A 39 24.77 9.37 11.32
C SER A 39 26.12 9.70 10.64
N ALA A 40 26.79 8.71 10.02
CA ALA A 40 28.03 8.89 9.28
C ALA A 40 27.84 9.21 7.78
N GLY A 41 26.61 9.11 7.25
CA GLY A 41 26.27 9.34 5.85
C GLY A 41 25.42 8.23 5.24
N CYS A 42 25.07 8.42 3.96
CA CYS A 42 24.21 7.51 3.21
C CYS A 42 25.00 6.65 2.21
N GLN A 43 24.57 5.39 2.05
CA GLN A 43 25.09 4.44 1.08
C GLN A 43 23.98 4.01 0.12
N ALA A 44 24.23 4.17 -1.18
CA ALA A 44 23.29 3.73 -2.21
C ALA A 44 23.10 2.21 -2.17
N GLN A 45 21.87 1.78 -2.40
CA GLN A 45 21.42 0.41 -2.53
C GLN A 45 21.02 0.20 -4.00
N ASP A 46 22.03 0.10 -4.87
CA ASP A 46 21.85 0.09 -6.33
C ASP A 46 21.21 -1.21 -6.87
N SER A 47 21.10 -2.25 -6.05
CA SER A 47 20.46 -3.52 -6.40
C SER A 47 18.94 -3.49 -6.22
N GLY A 48 18.38 -2.41 -5.67
CA GLY A 48 16.94 -2.28 -5.46
C GLY A 48 16.16 -2.37 -6.77
N LYS A 49 14.97 -2.98 -6.69
CA LYS A 49 14.06 -3.17 -7.83
C LYS A 49 12.62 -3.01 -7.37
N ILE A 50 11.70 -2.91 -8.31
CA ILE A 50 10.26 -2.92 -8.03
C ILE A 50 9.56 -4.08 -8.73
N VAL A 51 8.50 -4.59 -8.11
CA VAL A 51 7.66 -5.65 -8.69
C VAL A 51 6.19 -5.29 -8.64
N LEU A 52 5.49 -5.53 -9.74
CA LEU A 52 4.05 -5.33 -9.86
C LEU A 52 3.27 -6.35 -9.02
N ASP A 53 2.25 -5.84 -8.33
CA ASP A 53 1.28 -6.64 -7.57
C ASP A 53 0.57 -7.68 -8.44
N ALA A 54 0.36 -8.87 -7.87
CA ALA A 54 -0.23 -10.03 -8.54
C ALA A 54 -1.64 -9.78 -9.11
N ASN A 55 -2.41 -8.85 -8.54
CA ASN A 55 -3.79 -8.57 -8.96
C ASN A 55 -3.86 -7.93 -10.35
N TRP A 56 -2.80 -7.24 -10.79
CA TRP A 56 -2.72 -6.61 -12.11
C TRP A 56 -2.22 -7.55 -13.22
N ARG A 57 -1.61 -8.67 -12.84
CA ARG A 57 -0.97 -9.57 -13.79
C ARG A 57 -1.99 -10.32 -14.62
N TRP A 58 -1.56 -10.68 -15.83
CA TRP A 58 -2.29 -11.63 -16.63
C TRP A 58 -2.30 -12.99 -15.94
N LEU A 59 -3.49 -13.60 -15.86
CA LEU A 59 -3.72 -14.89 -15.24
C LEU A 59 -4.32 -15.86 -16.26
N HIS A 60 -3.57 -16.90 -16.58
CA HIS A 60 -3.94 -17.86 -17.63
C HIS A 60 -3.65 -19.30 -17.21
N THR A 61 -4.12 -20.25 -18.00
CA THR A 61 -3.88 -21.67 -17.75
C THR A 61 -2.40 -22.01 -17.84
N VAL A 62 -1.92 -22.87 -16.94
CA VAL A 62 -0.53 -23.34 -16.91
C VAL A 62 -0.08 -23.97 -18.23
N SER A 63 -1.02 -24.60 -18.95
CA SER A 63 -0.75 -25.30 -20.21
C SER A 63 -0.86 -24.43 -21.46
N GLY A 64 -1.26 -23.17 -21.37
CA GLY A 64 -1.54 -22.35 -22.55
C GLY A 64 -1.90 -20.91 -22.26
N TYR A 65 -2.74 -20.31 -23.10
CA TYR A 65 -3.04 -18.87 -23.10
C TYR A 65 -4.50 -18.57 -22.72
N THR A 66 -5.25 -19.57 -22.27
CA THR A 66 -6.66 -19.37 -21.89
C THR A 66 -6.71 -18.63 -20.57
N ASN A 67 -7.39 -17.49 -20.52
CA ASN A 67 -7.52 -16.69 -19.31
C ASN A 67 -8.28 -17.45 -18.22
N CYS A 68 -7.75 -17.45 -17.01
CA CYS A 68 -8.50 -17.89 -15.83
C CYS A 68 -9.40 -16.78 -15.26
N TYR A 69 -9.08 -15.53 -15.58
CA TYR A 69 -9.81 -14.34 -15.16
C TYR A 69 -9.83 -13.32 -16.29
N THR A 70 -11.00 -12.80 -16.66
CA THR A 70 -11.17 -11.79 -17.73
C THR A 70 -12.16 -10.72 -17.28
N GLY A 71 -11.77 -9.45 -17.43
CA GLY A 71 -12.56 -8.33 -16.92
C GLY A 71 -12.71 -8.45 -15.41
N ASN A 72 -13.91 -8.82 -14.96
CA ASN A 72 -14.25 -8.98 -13.54
C ASN A 72 -14.73 -10.40 -13.17
N ALA A 73 -14.47 -11.41 -14.00
CA ALA A 73 -15.02 -12.76 -13.82
C ALA A 73 -13.97 -13.87 -13.97
N TRP A 74 -14.10 -14.89 -13.13
CA TRP A 74 -13.34 -16.14 -13.21
C TRP A 74 -13.94 -17.09 -14.25
N ASP A 75 -13.09 -17.83 -14.97
CA ASP A 75 -13.54 -18.94 -15.83
C ASP A 75 -13.87 -20.16 -14.96
N THR A 76 -15.16 -20.39 -14.72
CA THR A 76 -15.65 -21.48 -13.87
C THR A 76 -15.43 -22.89 -14.42
N SER A 77 -15.03 -23.03 -15.69
CA SER A 77 -14.63 -24.32 -16.26
C SER A 77 -13.20 -24.72 -15.85
N ILE A 78 -12.36 -23.75 -15.50
CA ILE A 78 -10.99 -23.93 -15.01
C ILE A 78 -10.97 -23.81 -13.47
N CYS A 79 -11.55 -22.72 -12.96
CA CYS A 79 -11.58 -22.36 -11.55
C CYS A 79 -12.88 -22.88 -10.91
N THR A 80 -12.91 -24.18 -10.61
CA THR A 80 -14.06 -24.84 -9.98
C THR A 80 -14.08 -24.68 -8.45
N ASP A 81 -12.90 -24.56 -7.84
CA ASP A 81 -12.68 -24.17 -6.45
C ASP A 81 -11.35 -23.39 -6.34
N GLY A 82 -11.11 -22.73 -5.21
CA GLY A 82 -9.93 -21.87 -5.03
C GLY A 82 -8.60 -22.61 -5.15
N LYS A 83 -8.52 -23.87 -4.69
CA LYS A 83 -7.31 -24.70 -4.78
C LYS A 83 -7.07 -25.16 -6.21
N THR A 84 -8.11 -25.70 -6.85
CA THR A 84 -8.04 -26.12 -8.25
C THR A 84 -7.66 -24.95 -9.15
N CYS A 85 -8.24 -23.78 -8.94
CA CYS A 85 -7.90 -22.58 -9.69
C CYS A 85 -6.43 -22.18 -9.51
N ALA A 86 -5.91 -22.17 -8.27
CA ALA A 86 -4.48 -21.95 -8.03
C ALA A 86 -3.62 -22.95 -8.78
N GLN A 87 -3.97 -24.24 -8.77
CA GLN A 87 -3.22 -25.28 -9.49
C GLN A 87 -3.22 -25.14 -11.00
N GLN A 88 -4.32 -24.68 -11.58
CA GLN A 88 -4.53 -24.62 -13.02
C GLN A 88 -4.12 -23.28 -13.63
N CYS A 89 -3.86 -22.25 -12.82
CA CYS A 89 -3.61 -20.88 -13.27
C CYS A 89 -2.22 -20.38 -12.87
N ALA A 90 -1.65 -19.57 -13.75
CA ALA A 90 -0.29 -19.06 -13.64
C ALA A 90 -0.29 -17.53 -13.76
N LEU A 91 0.47 -16.85 -12.89
CA LEU A 91 0.79 -15.43 -13.04
C LEU A 91 1.95 -15.30 -14.02
N ASP A 92 1.79 -14.48 -15.07
CA ASP A 92 2.84 -14.26 -16.06
C ASP A 92 3.65 -12.96 -15.80
N GLY A 93 4.74 -12.79 -16.54
CA GLY A 93 5.56 -11.58 -16.50
C GLY A 93 4.80 -10.34 -16.99
N ALA A 94 5.31 -9.15 -16.64
CA ALA A 94 4.68 -7.87 -16.94
C ALA A 94 5.51 -7.00 -17.92
N ASP A 95 4.82 -6.40 -18.91
CA ASP A 95 5.33 -5.24 -19.65
C ASP A 95 5.03 -3.96 -18.85
N TYR A 96 5.94 -3.62 -17.93
CA TYR A 96 5.81 -2.51 -16.97
C TYR A 96 5.47 -1.19 -17.64
N GLU A 97 6.20 -0.79 -18.69
CA GLU A 97 5.99 0.50 -19.35
C GLU A 97 4.78 0.45 -20.28
N GLY A 98 4.73 -0.53 -21.18
CA GLY A 98 3.75 -0.55 -22.27
C GLY A 98 2.35 -0.92 -21.83
N THR A 99 2.21 -1.75 -20.79
CA THR A 99 0.90 -2.19 -20.29
C THR A 99 0.47 -1.44 -19.03
N TYR A 100 1.40 -1.15 -18.12
CA TYR A 100 1.07 -0.60 -16.79
C TYR A 100 1.52 0.85 -16.58
N GLY A 101 2.29 1.44 -17.51
CA GLY A 101 2.75 2.83 -17.40
C GLY A 101 3.71 3.07 -16.24
N ILE A 102 4.45 2.03 -15.85
CA ILE A 102 5.46 2.07 -14.79
C ILE A 102 6.84 2.19 -15.45
N THR A 103 7.59 3.21 -15.07
CA THR A 103 8.97 3.39 -15.51
C THR A 103 9.88 3.79 -14.36
N THR A 104 11.16 3.43 -14.45
CA THR A 104 12.18 3.86 -13.51
C THR A 104 13.37 4.50 -14.21
N SER A 105 14.04 5.42 -13.52
CA SER A 105 15.28 6.05 -13.98
C SER A 105 16.17 6.34 -12.77
N GLY A 106 17.12 5.44 -12.48
CA GLY A 106 17.98 5.56 -11.30
C GLY A 106 17.17 5.35 -10.02
N ASP A 107 17.02 6.43 -9.25
CA ASP A 107 16.31 6.44 -7.97
C ASP A 107 14.86 6.94 -8.08
N ALA A 108 14.36 7.19 -9.30
CA ALA A 108 13.02 7.69 -9.54
C ALA A 108 12.11 6.62 -10.18
N LEU A 109 10.91 6.47 -9.63
CA LEU A 109 9.78 5.67 -10.10
C LEU A 109 8.67 6.61 -10.57
N THR A 110 8.23 6.47 -11.82
CA THR A 110 7.03 7.11 -12.34
C THR A 110 5.92 6.08 -12.47
N ILE A 111 4.74 6.39 -11.94
CA ILE A 111 3.54 5.57 -12.09
C ILE A 111 2.46 6.41 -12.76
N LYS A 112 2.04 6.02 -13.97
CA LYS A 112 0.90 6.63 -14.67
C LYS A 112 -0.41 6.06 -14.18
N PHE A 113 -1.44 6.90 -14.17
CA PHE A 113 -2.77 6.50 -13.76
C PHE A 113 -3.47 5.61 -14.81
N VAL A 114 -3.59 6.07 -16.06
CA VAL A 114 -4.17 5.24 -17.14
C VAL A 114 -3.13 4.90 -18.18
N THR A 115 -3.05 3.62 -18.53
CA THR A 115 -2.23 3.13 -19.64
C THR A 115 -3.10 2.37 -20.63
N GLN A 116 -3.16 2.88 -21.87
CA GLN A 116 -3.90 2.22 -22.94
C GLN A 116 -2.96 1.36 -23.78
N SER A 117 -3.16 0.05 -23.73
CA SER A 117 -2.49 -0.94 -24.57
C SER A 117 -3.54 -1.75 -25.36
N ALA A 118 -3.36 -3.07 -25.48
CA ALA A 118 -4.42 -3.98 -25.92
C ALA A 118 -5.65 -3.93 -24.99
N ASN A 119 -5.43 -3.67 -23.70
CA ASN A 119 -6.46 -3.41 -22.69
C ASN A 119 -6.22 -2.05 -22.04
N LYS A 120 -7.25 -1.46 -21.44
CA LYS A 120 -7.12 -0.26 -20.60
C LYS A 120 -6.70 -0.69 -19.19
N ASN A 121 -5.51 -0.29 -18.76
CA ASN A 121 -5.07 -0.41 -17.38
C ASN A 121 -5.38 0.89 -16.61
N VAL A 122 -5.83 0.76 -15.37
CA VAL A 122 -6.11 1.87 -14.44
C VAL A 122 -5.39 1.58 -13.13
N GLY A 123 -4.60 2.53 -12.68
CA GLY A 123 -3.78 2.43 -11.48
C GLY A 123 -2.70 1.35 -11.55
N SER A 124 -1.87 1.31 -10.51
CA SER A 124 -1.01 0.16 -10.22
C SER A 124 -0.49 0.23 -8.80
N ARG A 125 0.01 -0.92 -8.31
CA ARG A 125 0.69 -1.06 -7.04
C ARG A 125 1.97 -1.87 -7.24
N VAL A 126 3.08 -1.38 -6.69
CA VAL A 126 4.38 -2.03 -6.76
C VAL A 126 5.05 -2.11 -5.39
N TYR A 127 5.92 -3.10 -5.23
CA TYR A 127 6.67 -3.34 -4.00
C TYR A 127 8.16 -3.16 -4.24
N LEU A 128 8.89 -2.62 -3.25
CA LEU A 128 10.34 -2.60 -3.30
C LEU A 128 10.92 -3.98 -3.00
N MET A 129 11.90 -4.41 -3.80
CA MET A 129 12.56 -5.71 -3.69
C MET A 129 14.01 -5.59 -3.24
N ALA A 130 14.43 -6.53 -2.40
CA ALA A 130 15.83 -6.75 -2.02
C ALA A 130 16.59 -7.51 -3.10
N ASP A 131 15.94 -8.52 -3.69
CA ASP A 131 16.41 -9.36 -4.79
C ASP A 131 15.21 -9.84 -5.62
N ASP A 132 15.43 -10.65 -6.67
CA ASP A 132 14.34 -11.07 -7.56
C ASP A 132 13.29 -12.01 -6.93
N SER A 133 13.47 -12.41 -5.66
CA SER A 133 12.60 -13.36 -4.96
C SER A 133 12.16 -12.91 -3.56
N HIS A 134 12.63 -11.74 -3.09
CA HIS A 134 12.27 -11.22 -1.78
C HIS A 134 12.02 -9.71 -1.82
N TYR A 135 10.98 -9.28 -1.12
CA TYR A 135 10.75 -7.88 -0.81
C TYR A 135 11.86 -7.32 0.10
N GLU A 136 12.12 -6.01 -0.02
CA GLU A 136 12.94 -5.30 0.93
C GLU A 136 12.15 -5.11 2.23
N MET A 137 12.71 -5.61 3.34
CA MET A 137 12.07 -5.56 4.66
C MET A 137 12.62 -4.40 5.48
N PHE A 138 11.80 -3.38 5.70
CA PHE A 138 12.12 -2.22 6.52
C PHE A 138 11.81 -2.48 7.99
N LYS A 139 12.62 -1.92 8.90
CA LYS A 139 12.38 -1.96 10.36
C LYS A 139 12.34 -0.55 10.95
N PRO A 140 11.21 0.17 10.86
CA PRO A 140 11.17 1.61 11.09
C PRO A 140 11.42 2.09 12.53
N LEU A 141 11.36 1.23 13.56
CA LEU A 141 11.51 1.66 14.95
C LEU A 141 12.82 2.45 15.18
N ASN A 142 12.69 3.69 15.67
CA ASN A 142 13.79 4.62 15.91
C ASN A 142 14.65 4.88 14.66
N GLN A 143 14.01 4.93 13.51
CA GLN A 143 14.56 5.28 12.21
C GLN A 143 13.70 6.38 11.57
N GLU A 144 14.16 6.91 10.45
CA GLU A 144 13.38 7.78 9.58
C GLU A 144 13.34 7.24 8.15
N PHE A 145 12.21 7.45 7.49
CA PHE A 145 11.98 7.17 6.08
C PHE A 145 11.77 8.48 5.34
N THR A 146 12.40 8.63 4.18
CA THR A 146 12.40 9.87 3.41
C THR A 146 12.33 9.58 1.93
N PHE A 147 11.62 10.41 1.20
CA PHE A 147 11.52 10.33 -0.25
C PHE A 147 11.18 11.71 -0.81
N ASP A 148 11.50 11.92 -2.07
CA ASP A 148 10.99 13.03 -2.86
C ASP A 148 9.73 12.56 -3.61
N VAL A 149 8.76 13.46 -3.76
CA VAL A 149 7.54 13.18 -4.52
C VAL A 149 7.15 14.37 -5.39
N ASP A 150 6.73 14.07 -6.61
CA ASP A 150 6.04 15.01 -7.50
C ASP A 150 4.58 14.58 -7.66
N VAL A 151 3.69 15.35 -7.03
CA VAL A 151 2.23 15.20 -7.12
C VAL A 151 1.58 16.28 -8.00
N SER A 152 2.36 17.08 -8.72
CA SER A 152 1.85 18.22 -9.50
C SER A 152 0.88 17.81 -10.61
N GLN A 153 0.91 16.53 -11.01
CA GLN A 153 0.01 15.92 -11.99
C GLN A 153 -1.04 14.97 -11.38
N LEU A 154 -1.23 15.00 -10.05
CA LEU A 154 -2.30 14.27 -9.37
C LEU A 154 -3.42 15.24 -8.95
N PRO A 155 -4.53 15.33 -9.70
CA PRO A 155 -5.68 16.15 -9.33
C PRO A 155 -6.52 15.53 -8.19
N CYS A 156 -7.58 16.23 -7.80
CA CYS A 156 -8.65 15.70 -6.95
C CYS A 156 -9.14 14.32 -7.42
N GLY A 157 -9.45 13.43 -6.49
CA GLY A 157 -9.99 12.10 -6.80
C GLY A 157 -8.96 11.01 -7.05
N LEU A 158 -7.67 11.37 -7.10
CA LEU A 158 -6.57 10.40 -7.17
C LEU A 158 -5.79 10.36 -5.86
N ASN A 159 -5.11 9.25 -5.64
CA ASN A 159 -4.15 9.08 -4.56
C ASN A 159 -2.88 8.43 -5.11
N GLY A 160 -1.76 9.15 -5.01
CA GLY A 160 -0.43 8.58 -5.13
C GLY A 160 0.05 8.18 -3.75
N ALA A 161 -0.07 6.90 -3.41
CA ALA A 161 0.23 6.41 -2.06
C ALA A 161 1.63 5.77 -1.98
N LEU A 162 2.30 6.01 -0.87
CA LEU A 162 3.54 5.34 -0.46
C LEU A 162 3.39 4.93 1.01
N TYR A 163 3.46 3.64 1.28
CA TYR A 163 3.08 3.08 2.58
C TYR A 163 3.83 1.78 2.88
N PHE A 164 3.66 1.27 4.10
CA PHE A 164 4.22 0.01 4.55
C PHE A 164 3.13 -0.98 4.93
N SER A 165 3.24 -2.22 4.46
CA SER A 165 2.37 -3.33 4.85
C SER A 165 3.17 -4.44 5.53
N GLU A 166 2.61 -5.10 6.56
CA GLU A 166 3.24 -6.25 7.25
C GLU A 166 3.12 -7.56 6.44
N MET A 167 3.58 -7.51 5.18
CA MET A 167 3.63 -8.65 4.26
C MET A 167 4.83 -9.57 4.57
N ASP A 168 4.74 -10.83 4.16
CA ASP A 168 5.87 -11.76 4.20
C ASP A 168 6.90 -11.43 3.11
N ALA A 169 8.19 -11.49 3.45
CA ALA A 169 9.28 -11.15 2.54
C ALA A 169 9.27 -11.96 1.22
N ASP A 170 8.79 -13.20 1.24
CA ASP A 170 8.71 -14.08 0.08
C ASP A 170 7.32 -14.08 -0.58
N GLY A 171 6.43 -13.16 -0.20
CA GLY A 171 5.06 -13.10 -0.68
C GLY A 171 4.19 -14.29 -0.24
N GLY A 172 4.60 -15.02 0.81
CA GLY A 172 3.88 -16.13 1.42
C GLY A 172 4.27 -17.52 0.90
N MET A 173 5.31 -17.66 0.07
CA MET A 173 5.73 -18.95 -0.49
C MET A 173 6.05 -20.00 0.59
N ALA A 174 6.80 -19.62 1.63
CA ALA A 174 7.18 -20.55 2.69
C ALA A 174 5.99 -20.99 3.55
N LYS A 175 4.97 -20.13 3.70
CA LYS A 175 3.75 -20.44 4.47
C LYS A 175 2.75 -21.26 3.66
N TYR A 176 2.67 -21.02 2.36
CA TYR A 176 1.64 -21.59 1.49
C TYR A 176 2.29 -22.37 0.35
N ALA A 177 2.41 -23.69 0.52
CA ALA A 177 3.00 -24.57 -0.50
C ALA A 177 2.27 -24.50 -1.86
N THR A 178 1.03 -24.01 -1.87
CA THR A 178 0.27 -23.74 -3.09
C THR A 178 0.49 -22.31 -3.62
N ASN A 179 1.51 -21.57 -3.19
CA ASN A 179 1.99 -20.36 -3.85
C ASN A 179 3.40 -20.62 -4.40
N ALA A 180 3.53 -20.81 -5.71
CA ALA A 180 4.83 -21.00 -6.37
C ALA A 180 5.33 -19.72 -7.06
N ALA A 181 4.53 -18.64 -7.06
CA ALA A 181 4.88 -17.39 -7.73
C ALA A 181 5.64 -16.44 -6.78
N GLY A 182 5.11 -16.22 -5.57
CA GLY A 182 5.79 -15.46 -4.52
C GLY A 182 6.03 -13.98 -4.82
N ALA A 183 6.96 -13.40 -4.06
CA ALA A 183 7.34 -12.00 -4.19
C ALA A 183 7.82 -11.63 -5.61
N ALA A 184 8.44 -12.56 -6.34
CA ALA A 184 8.83 -12.39 -7.74
C ALA A 184 7.66 -12.04 -8.68
N TYR A 185 6.43 -12.35 -8.27
CA TYR A 185 5.21 -12.02 -9.01
C TYR A 185 4.25 -11.17 -8.18
N GLY A 186 4.74 -10.53 -7.11
CA GLY A 186 3.96 -9.57 -6.33
C GLY A 186 2.83 -10.19 -5.50
N THR A 187 2.96 -11.43 -5.01
CA THR A 187 1.92 -12.08 -4.20
C THR A 187 1.98 -11.71 -2.72
N GLY A 188 0.89 -12.00 -1.99
CA GLY A 188 0.90 -11.92 -0.52
C GLY A 188 0.49 -10.57 0.06
N TYR A 189 -0.10 -9.71 -0.77
CA TYR A 189 -0.59 -8.40 -0.33
C TYR A 189 -1.61 -8.52 0.81
N CYS A 190 -1.54 -7.56 1.72
CA CYS A 190 -2.48 -7.33 2.81
C CYS A 190 -2.40 -5.86 3.23
N ASP A 191 -3.47 -5.36 3.82
CA ASP A 191 -3.50 -4.02 4.41
C ASP A 191 -4.57 -3.95 5.52
N SER A 192 -4.77 -2.77 6.10
CA SER A 192 -5.69 -2.56 7.21
C SER A 192 -7.17 -2.59 6.83
N GLN A 193 -7.48 -2.50 5.54
CA GLN A 193 -8.84 -2.56 5.00
C GLN A 193 -9.31 -4.00 4.80
N CYS A 194 -8.45 -4.99 5.05
CA CYS A 194 -8.75 -6.40 4.86
C CYS A 194 -9.31 -6.71 3.45
N PRO A 195 -8.64 -6.26 2.36
CA PRO A 195 -9.17 -6.23 1.01
C PRO A 195 -9.60 -7.60 0.53
N ARG A 196 -10.84 -7.66 0.02
CA ARG A 196 -11.48 -8.88 -0.49
C ARG A 196 -11.40 -9.00 -2.01
N ASP A 197 -10.84 -8.01 -2.68
CA ASP A 197 -10.65 -7.97 -4.14
C ASP A 197 -9.34 -8.63 -4.58
N ILE A 198 -8.51 -9.07 -3.64
CA ILE A 198 -7.28 -9.81 -3.90
C ILE A 198 -7.63 -11.18 -4.49
N LYS A 199 -7.20 -11.42 -5.73
CA LYS A 199 -7.49 -12.65 -6.48
C LYS A 199 -6.91 -13.92 -5.84
N PHE A 200 -5.75 -13.83 -5.19
CA PHE A 200 -5.10 -14.97 -4.53
C PHE A 200 -4.70 -14.62 -3.10
N ILE A 201 -5.19 -15.40 -2.14
CA ILE A 201 -4.90 -15.24 -0.71
C ILE A 201 -4.54 -16.61 -0.16
N ASN A 202 -3.41 -16.71 0.54
CA ASN A 202 -2.91 -17.94 1.15
C ASN A 202 -2.70 -19.11 0.15
N GLY A 203 -2.30 -18.79 -1.08
CA GLY A 203 -2.10 -19.78 -2.15
C GLY A 203 -3.39 -20.41 -2.69
N GLU A 204 -4.54 -19.77 -2.49
CA GLU A 204 -5.83 -20.17 -3.04
C GLU A 204 -6.46 -19.00 -3.80
N ALA A 205 -7.13 -19.27 -4.91
CA ALA A 205 -7.90 -18.25 -5.62
C ALA A 205 -9.16 -17.88 -4.84
N ASN A 206 -9.44 -16.59 -4.69
CA ASN A 206 -10.55 -16.04 -3.91
C ASN A 206 -11.88 -16.07 -4.70
N ILE A 207 -12.26 -17.24 -5.23
CA ILE A 207 -13.40 -17.36 -6.14
C ILE A 207 -14.74 -17.58 -5.43
N GLU A 208 -14.70 -18.02 -4.18
CA GLU A 208 -15.91 -18.31 -3.40
C GLU A 208 -16.68 -17.03 -3.14
N GLY A 209 -17.97 -16.99 -3.52
CA GLY A 209 -18.80 -15.80 -3.36
C GLY A 209 -18.37 -14.61 -4.21
N TRP A 210 -17.60 -14.83 -5.29
CA TRP A 210 -17.09 -13.75 -6.14
C TRP A 210 -18.21 -12.86 -6.69
N ASN A 211 -18.12 -11.56 -6.42
CA ASN A 211 -19.06 -10.55 -6.88
C ASN A 211 -18.32 -9.42 -7.57
N ALA A 212 -18.66 -9.13 -8.83
CA ALA A 212 -18.09 -8.03 -9.60
C ALA A 212 -18.44 -6.67 -8.98
N THR A 213 -17.45 -5.77 -8.90
CA THR A 213 -17.58 -4.43 -8.30
C THR A 213 -17.20 -3.31 -9.27
N SER A 214 -16.39 -3.61 -10.28
CA SER A 214 -16.06 -2.69 -11.38
C SER A 214 -15.94 -3.45 -12.70
N ALA A 215 -15.46 -2.80 -13.76
CA ALA A 215 -15.16 -3.47 -15.03
C ALA A 215 -14.03 -4.52 -14.92
N ASN A 216 -13.09 -4.33 -13.98
CA ASN A 216 -11.88 -5.15 -13.86
C ASN A 216 -11.66 -5.79 -12.49
N SER A 217 -12.50 -5.46 -11.50
CA SER A 217 -12.42 -5.96 -10.13
C SER A 217 -13.73 -6.56 -9.64
N GLY A 218 -13.60 -7.37 -8.60
CA GLY A 218 -14.68 -7.97 -7.84
C GLY A 218 -14.17 -8.32 -6.46
N THR A 219 -15.02 -8.89 -5.62
CA THR A 219 -14.65 -9.30 -4.25
C THR A 219 -15.05 -10.74 -4.02
N GLY A 220 -14.16 -11.53 -3.42
CA GLY A 220 -14.46 -12.88 -2.94
C GLY A 220 -14.90 -12.90 -1.47
N SER A 221 -15.02 -14.09 -0.91
CA SER A 221 -15.45 -14.30 0.48
C SER A 221 -14.34 -14.03 1.50
N TYR A 222 -13.07 -14.11 1.08
CA TYR A 222 -11.93 -13.90 1.94
C TYR A 222 -11.33 -12.51 1.72
N GLY A 223 -10.79 -11.94 2.80
CA GLY A 223 -9.94 -10.74 2.76
C GLY A 223 -8.52 -11.03 3.26
N SER A 224 -7.58 -10.11 3.04
CA SER A 224 -6.18 -10.23 3.47
C SER A 224 -5.79 -9.05 4.36
N CYS A 225 -5.75 -9.27 5.67
CA CYS A 225 -5.53 -8.25 6.69
C CYS A 225 -4.07 -8.21 7.16
N CYS A 226 -3.52 -7.03 7.41
CA CYS A 226 -2.33 -6.85 8.24
C CYS A 226 -2.16 -5.40 8.68
N ASN A 227 -1.24 -5.16 9.63
CA ASN A 227 -0.88 -3.80 10.05
C ASN A 227 -0.35 -3.00 8.84
N GLU A 228 -0.71 -1.73 8.81
CA GLU A 228 -0.39 -0.81 7.72
C GLU A 228 0.07 0.55 8.28
N MET A 229 1.11 1.11 7.69
CA MET A 229 1.52 2.49 7.95
C MET A 229 1.51 3.26 6.64
N ASP A 230 0.50 4.10 6.49
CA ASP A 230 0.38 5.06 5.40
C ASP A 230 1.32 6.22 5.65
N VAL A 231 2.55 6.09 5.16
CA VAL A 231 3.54 7.16 5.22
C VAL A 231 3.04 8.36 4.42
N TRP A 232 2.34 8.11 3.32
CA TRP A 232 1.89 9.14 2.40
C TRP A 232 0.69 8.66 1.59
N GLU A 233 -0.42 9.35 1.74
CA GLU A 233 -1.55 9.30 0.82
C GLU A 233 -1.86 10.72 0.40
N ALA A 234 -1.77 11.01 -0.89
CA ALA A 234 -1.92 12.39 -1.34
C ALA A 234 -2.25 12.53 -2.81
N ASN A 235 -2.78 13.71 -3.10
CA ASN A 235 -2.72 14.34 -4.41
C ASN A 235 -2.19 15.78 -4.26
N SER A 236 -2.34 16.59 -5.31
CA SER A 236 -1.90 17.98 -5.29
C SER A 236 -2.68 18.86 -4.30
N ILE A 237 -3.84 18.43 -3.78
CA ILE A 237 -4.71 19.25 -2.93
C ILE A 237 -4.53 18.92 -1.45
N SER A 238 -4.52 17.64 -1.11
CA SER A 238 -4.45 17.16 0.28
C SER A 238 -3.47 16.01 0.42
N ALA A 239 -2.96 15.86 1.64
CA ALA A 239 -2.10 14.74 2.03
C ALA A 239 -2.44 14.29 3.45
N ALA A 240 -2.34 12.98 3.70
CA ALA A 240 -2.49 12.35 5.00
C ALA A 240 -1.29 11.41 5.28
N TYR A 241 -1.04 11.17 6.56
CA TYR A 241 -0.23 10.04 7.02
C TYR A 241 -0.88 9.40 8.24
N THR A 242 -0.95 8.07 8.23
CA THR A 242 -1.91 7.35 9.04
C THR A 242 -1.36 5.97 9.45
N PRO A 243 -1.12 5.70 10.74
CA PRO A 243 -0.90 4.34 11.21
C PRO A 243 -2.24 3.60 11.40
N HIS A 244 -2.29 2.35 10.95
CA HIS A 244 -3.44 1.45 11.04
C HIS A 244 -3.03 0.12 11.70
N PRO A 245 -3.19 0.01 13.02
CA PRO A 245 -2.89 -1.22 13.74
C PRO A 245 -3.99 -2.27 13.55
N CYS A 246 -3.58 -3.52 13.63
CA CYS A 246 -4.44 -4.69 13.65
C CYS A 246 -4.18 -5.53 14.90
N SER A 247 -5.21 -6.23 15.35
CA SER A 247 -5.14 -7.20 16.45
C SER A 247 -4.44 -8.52 16.07
N VAL A 248 -4.09 -8.69 14.79
CA VAL A 248 -3.33 -9.81 14.23
C VAL A 248 -1.91 -9.37 13.86
N SER A 249 -0.98 -10.32 13.75
CA SER A 249 0.40 -10.05 13.33
C SER A 249 0.72 -10.75 12.02
N GLY A 250 1.30 -9.99 11.09
CA GLY A 250 1.56 -10.39 9.72
C GLY A 250 0.30 -10.58 8.89
N GLN A 251 0.50 -10.88 7.61
CA GLN A 251 -0.59 -11.23 6.70
C GLN A 251 -1.48 -12.34 7.28
N THR A 252 -2.77 -12.03 7.39
CA THR A 252 -3.80 -12.92 7.93
C THR A 252 -5.03 -12.91 7.02
N ARG A 253 -5.44 -14.08 6.54
CA ARG A 253 -6.70 -14.22 5.81
C ARG A 253 -7.89 -14.12 6.76
N CYS A 254 -8.84 -13.23 6.48
CA CYS A 254 -10.09 -13.09 7.23
C CYS A 254 -11.28 -13.67 6.45
N SER A 255 -12.41 -13.86 7.14
CA SER A 255 -13.73 -14.11 6.54
C SER A 255 -14.84 -13.57 7.43
N GLY A 256 -16.00 -13.25 6.87
CA GLY A 256 -17.15 -12.80 7.68
C GLY A 256 -16.83 -11.52 8.45
N ASP A 257 -17.17 -11.51 9.74
CA ASP A 257 -17.02 -10.32 10.61
C ASP A 257 -15.54 -9.96 10.84
N ASP A 258 -14.61 -10.90 10.76
CA ASP A 258 -13.17 -10.60 10.86
C ASP A 258 -12.69 -9.67 9.73
N CYS A 259 -13.37 -9.69 8.57
CA CYS A 259 -13.14 -8.77 7.45
C CYS A 259 -14.01 -7.51 7.51
N ALA A 260 -14.65 -7.22 8.66
CA ALA A 260 -15.53 -6.06 8.83
C ALA A 260 -16.70 -5.99 7.83
N ILE A 261 -17.26 -7.14 7.40
CA ILE A 261 -18.33 -7.18 6.38
C ILE A 261 -19.64 -6.57 6.91
N THR A 262 -19.99 -6.84 8.16
CA THR A 262 -21.26 -6.39 8.78
C THR A 262 -21.10 -5.10 9.58
N ASP A 263 -19.94 -4.93 10.20
CA ASP A 263 -19.56 -3.78 11.01
C ASP A 263 -18.12 -3.38 10.66
N ARG A 264 -17.95 -2.14 10.18
CA ARG A 264 -16.65 -1.56 9.82
C ARG A 264 -15.64 -1.68 10.95
N TYR A 265 -16.06 -1.54 12.20
CA TYR A 265 -15.17 -1.55 13.38
C TYR A 265 -15.07 -2.93 14.05
N GLY A 266 -15.87 -3.90 13.58
CA GLY A 266 -15.92 -5.26 14.11
C GLY A 266 -14.77 -6.16 13.64
N GLY A 267 -14.05 -5.76 12.59
CA GLY A 267 -12.96 -6.54 12.01
C GLY A 267 -11.68 -6.60 12.85
N VAL A 268 -10.68 -7.31 12.35
CA VAL A 268 -9.40 -7.48 13.06
C VAL A 268 -8.47 -6.26 12.99
N CYS A 269 -8.70 -5.37 12.03
CA CYS A 269 -7.90 -4.17 11.77
C CYS A 269 -8.66 -2.87 12.07
N ASP A 270 -7.93 -1.78 12.27
CA ASP A 270 -8.47 -0.43 12.29
C ASP A 270 -8.57 0.12 10.87
N PRO A 271 -9.79 0.27 10.31
CA PRO A 271 -9.96 0.71 8.93
C PRO A 271 -9.86 2.23 8.76
N ASP A 272 -9.89 3.00 9.85
CA ASP A 272 -9.88 4.47 9.80
C ASP A 272 -8.51 5.05 10.14
N GLY A 273 -7.74 4.35 10.99
CA GLY A 273 -6.40 4.77 11.40
C GLY A 273 -6.40 5.98 12.33
N CYS A 274 -5.22 6.47 12.68
CA CYS A 274 -5.01 7.74 13.38
C CYS A 274 -4.39 8.79 12.45
N ASP A 275 -5.21 9.43 11.63
CA ASP A 275 -4.74 10.25 10.52
C ASP A 275 -4.26 11.64 10.96
N PHE A 276 -3.23 12.14 10.27
CA PHE A 276 -2.86 13.54 10.28
C PHE A 276 -2.88 14.10 8.86
N ASN A 277 -3.97 14.78 8.52
CA ASN A 277 -4.10 15.63 7.34
C ASN A 277 -4.13 17.10 7.79
N SER A 278 -3.17 17.92 7.35
CA SER A 278 -3.03 19.32 7.79
C SER A 278 -4.29 20.15 7.61
N TYR A 279 -5.00 19.98 6.48
CA TYR A 279 -6.24 20.68 6.21
C TYR A 279 -7.34 20.23 7.18
N ARG A 280 -7.50 18.92 7.37
CA ARG A 280 -8.45 18.33 8.32
C ARG A 280 -8.17 18.75 9.77
N MET A 281 -6.90 18.96 10.09
CA MET A 281 -6.44 19.45 11.38
C MET A 281 -6.52 20.98 11.52
N GLY A 282 -7.11 21.69 10.56
CA GLY A 282 -7.45 23.12 10.69
C GLY A 282 -6.42 24.10 10.13
N ASP A 283 -5.34 23.63 9.50
CA ASP A 283 -4.43 24.48 8.72
C ASP A 283 -4.70 24.32 7.22
N THR A 284 -5.61 25.14 6.71
CA THR A 284 -6.04 25.14 5.31
C THR A 284 -5.07 25.84 4.36
N SER A 285 -3.89 26.25 4.85
CA SER A 285 -2.87 27.00 4.09
C SER A 285 -1.49 26.34 4.06
N PHE A 286 -1.40 25.13 4.61
CA PHE A 286 -0.12 24.44 4.77
C PHE A 286 0.29 23.67 3.52
N TYR A 287 -0.56 22.79 3.02
CA TYR A 287 -0.27 21.90 1.89
C TYR A 287 -1.23 22.19 0.74
N GLY A 288 -0.71 22.25 -0.49
CA GLY A 288 -1.50 22.45 -1.70
C GLY A 288 -0.82 23.38 -2.71
N PRO A 289 -1.49 23.71 -3.82
CA PRO A 289 -0.87 24.50 -4.88
C PRO A 289 -0.55 25.92 -4.39
N SER A 290 0.73 26.32 -4.47
CA SER A 290 1.19 27.63 -3.95
C SER A 290 1.01 27.87 -2.44
N GLN A 291 0.89 26.79 -1.65
CA GLN A 291 0.83 26.85 -0.18
C GLN A 291 2.24 26.80 0.45
N THR A 292 2.32 26.66 1.78
CA THR A 292 3.61 26.55 2.50
C THR A 292 4.46 25.39 1.97
N VAL A 293 3.83 24.23 1.76
CA VAL A 293 4.32 23.10 0.99
C VAL A 293 3.65 23.17 -0.38
N ASP A 294 4.38 23.65 -1.38
CA ASP A 294 3.85 23.97 -2.71
C ASP A 294 3.81 22.72 -3.59
N THR A 295 2.63 22.14 -3.77
CA THR A 295 2.44 20.90 -4.54
C THR A 295 2.57 21.06 -6.06
N THR A 296 2.78 22.29 -6.55
CA THR A 296 3.07 22.52 -7.98
C THR A 296 4.49 22.12 -8.37
N LYS A 297 5.30 21.67 -7.40
CA LYS A 297 6.70 21.29 -7.55
C LYS A 297 7.00 20.04 -6.71
N PRO A 298 8.08 19.31 -7.04
CA PRO A 298 8.58 18.24 -6.19
C PRO A 298 8.87 18.73 -4.76
N LEU A 299 8.68 17.84 -3.79
CA LEU A 299 8.94 18.08 -2.38
C LEU A 299 9.51 16.83 -1.70
N THR A 300 10.39 17.01 -0.72
CA THR A 300 10.87 15.93 0.14
C THR A 300 9.92 15.74 1.31
N VAL A 301 9.54 14.51 1.60
CA VAL A 301 8.77 14.09 2.77
C VAL A 301 9.69 13.29 3.68
N VAL A 302 9.78 13.67 4.95
CA VAL A 302 10.52 12.95 5.99
C VAL A 302 9.54 12.49 7.06
N THR A 303 9.57 11.21 7.40
CA THR A 303 8.76 10.61 8.46
C THR A 303 9.65 9.90 9.46
N GLN A 304 9.55 10.27 10.74
CA GLN A 304 10.40 9.76 11.81
C GLN A 304 9.57 8.95 12.81
N PHE A 305 10.05 7.78 13.18
CA PHE A 305 9.32 6.84 14.03
C PHE A 305 10.04 6.72 15.38
N PHE A 306 9.73 7.62 16.30
CA PHE A 306 10.38 7.65 17.62
C PHE A 306 9.87 6.55 18.52
N THR A 307 10.80 5.95 19.25
CA THR A 307 10.48 5.06 20.37
C THR A 307 10.66 5.76 21.70
N SER A 308 9.90 5.32 22.70
CA SER A 308 9.87 5.91 24.05
C SER A 308 11.23 6.00 24.76
N ASP A 309 12.21 5.18 24.35
CA ASP A 309 13.57 5.16 24.91
C ASP A 309 14.66 5.51 23.88
N ASN A 310 14.29 5.95 22.67
CA ASN A 310 15.17 6.23 21.54
C ASN A 310 16.06 5.03 21.15
N THR A 311 15.55 3.81 21.27
CA THR A 311 16.20 2.58 20.78
C THR A 311 15.36 1.89 19.70
N THR A 312 15.99 1.07 18.86
CA THR A 312 15.29 0.27 17.83
C THR A 312 14.48 -0.90 18.40
N SER A 313 14.48 -1.08 19.73
CA SER A 313 13.71 -2.09 20.46
C SER A 313 12.64 -1.51 21.39
N GLY A 314 12.59 -0.19 21.52
CA GLY A 314 11.61 0.49 22.36
C GLY A 314 10.21 0.48 21.74
N THR A 315 9.20 0.78 22.55
CA THR A 315 7.83 0.95 22.07
C THR A 315 7.72 2.23 21.24
N LEU A 316 7.16 2.14 20.02
CA LEU A 316 6.82 3.30 19.18
C LEU A 316 5.92 4.26 19.98
N SER A 317 6.30 5.54 20.03
CA SER A 317 5.63 6.54 20.87
C SER A 317 5.20 7.78 20.10
N GLU A 318 5.85 8.08 18.97
CA GLU A 318 5.56 9.28 18.20
C GLU A 318 5.96 9.11 16.73
N ILE A 319 5.09 9.50 15.81
CA ILE A 319 5.40 9.60 14.38
C ILE A 319 5.44 11.08 14.00
N ARG A 320 6.61 11.59 13.61
CA ARG A 320 6.80 12.98 13.21
C ARG A 320 6.90 13.12 11.70
N ARG A 321 6.50 14.30 11.23
CA ARG A 321 6.55 14.70 9.82
C ARG A 321 7.40 15.96 9.66
N LEU A 322 8.25 15.98 8.64
CA LEU A 322 8.90 17.17 8.12
C LEU A 322 8.79 17.18 6.60
N TYR A 323 8.91 18.37 6.02
CA TYR A 323 9.05 18.56 4.59
C TYR A 323 10.34 19.30 4.28
N VAL A 324 10.93 19.05 3.13
CA VAL A 324 12.01 19.89 2.59
C VAL A 324 11.63 20.33 1.19
N GLN A 325 11.59 21.64 0.97
CA GLN A 325 11.29 22.19 -0.34
C GLN A 325 12.16 23.41 -0.61
N ASN A 326 12.76 23.47 -1.81
CA ASN A 326 13.71 24.52 -2.18
C ASN A 326 14.85 24.71 -1.16
N GLY A 327 15.33 23.59 -0.59
CA GLY A 327 16.39 23.58 0.43
C GLY A 327 15.97 24.09 1.82
N LYS A 328 14.68 24.35 2.06
CA LYS A 328 14.17 24.79 3.36
C LYS A 328 13.47 23.65 4.06
N VAL A 329 13.86 23.40 5.31
CA VAL A 329 13.11 22.49 6.20
C VAL A 329 11.84 23.19 6.66
N ILE A 330 10.72 22.51 6.51
CA ILE A 330 9.38 22.94 6.89
C ILE A 330 8.88 21.93 7.92
N GLN A 331 8.64 22.39 9.15
CA GLN A 331 8.02 21.55 10.18
C GLN A 331 6.58 21.23 9.78
N ASN A 332 6.02 20.12 10.25
CA ASN A 332 4.60 19.83 10.07
C ASN A 332 3.72 20.98 10.60
N SER A 333 2.53 21.14 10.03
CA SER A 333 1.54 22.09 10.56
C SER A 333 1.13 21.69 11.98
N LYS A 334 0.63 22.66 12.75
CA LYS A 334 -0.01 22.37 14.04
C LYS A 334 -1.51 22.20 13.84
N THR A 335 -2.12 21.34 14.65
CA THR A 335 -3.57 21.29 14.77
C THR A 335 -4.11 22.65 15.23
N ASN A 336 -5.24 23.06 14.66
CA ASN A 336 -5.95 24.30 14.93
C ASN A 336 -7.46 24.05 14.90
N ILE A 337 -7.92 23.09 15.70
CA ILE A 337 -9.32 22.72 15.84
C ILE A 337 -9.84 23.18 17.21
N PRO A 338 -10.99 23.87 17.29
CA PRO A 338 -11.61 24.18 18.58
C PRO A 338 -11.85 22.93 19.43
N GLY A 339 -11.32 22.91 20.65
CA GLY A 339 -11.44 21.76 21.57
C GLY A 339 -10.33 20.72 21.46
N LEU A 340 -9.44 20.84 20.46
CA LEU A 340 -8.26 19.99 20.31
C LEU A 340 -7.01 20.74 20.78
N THR A 341 -6.16 20.08 21.58
CA THR A 341 -4.83 20.62 21.92
C THR A 341 -3.99 20.79 20.65
N ALA A 342 -3.02 21.71 20.66
CA ALA A 342 -2.08 21.87 19.56
C ALA A 342 -1.07 20.70 19.51
N TYR A 343 -1.12 19.93 18.43
CA TYR A 343 -0.21 18.81 18.09
C TYR A 343 0.40 19.06 16.72
N ASP A 344 1.58 18.53 16.45
CA ASP A 344 2.23 18.52 15.12
C ASP A 344 2.75 17.13 14.72
N SER A 345 2.41 16.11 15.49
CA SER A 345 2.82 14.72 15.32
C SER A 345 1.73 13.76 15.78
N VAL A 346 1.82 12.51 15.33
CA VAL A 346 0.91 11.44 15.76
C VAL A 346 1.47 10.79 17.02
N THR A 347 0.68 10.84 18.09
CA THR A 347 0.89 10.17 19.39
C THR A 347 -0.43 9.53 19.81
N ASP A 348 -0.42 8.52 20.69
CA ASP A 348 -1.68 7.93 21.18
C ASP A 348 -2.61 8.99 21.80
N GLN A 349 -2.06 10.00 22.49
CA GLN A 349 -2.87 11.10 23.05
C GLN A 349 -3.48 11.99 21.96
N PHE A 350 -2.73 12.32 20.90
CA PHE A 350 -3.29 13.01 19.74
C PHE A 350 -4.45 12.22 19.14
N CYS A 351 -4.28 10.91 18.97
CA CYS A 351 -5.30 10.02 18.40
C CYS A 351 -6.59 10.06 19.23
N THR A 352 -6.50 9.83 20.54
CA THR A 352 -7.67 9.85 21.43
C THR A 352 -8.35 11.22 21.47
N ASP A 353 -7.58 12.31 21.55
CA ASP A 353 -8.14 13.66 21.56
C ASP A 353 -8.83 13.99 20.23
N GLN A 354 -8.19 13.68 19.10
CA GLN A 354 -8.71 13.89 17.75
C GLN A 354 -10.00 13.11 17.55
N LYS A 355 -10.03 11.81 17.88
CA LYS A 355 -11.22 10.96 17.73
C LYS A 355 -12.37 11.46 18.60
N THR A 356 -12.08 11.91 19.82
CA THR A 356 -13.07 12.52 20.71
C THR A 356 -13.65 13.80 20.12
N VAL A 357 -12.81 14.74 19.65
CA VAL A 357 -13.25 16.03 19.11
C VAL A 357 -14.03 15.88 17.81
N PHE A 358 -13.64 14.94 16.94
CA PHE A 358 -14.36 14.65 15.69
C PHE A 358 -15.55 13.69 15.89
N ASN A 359 -15.77 13.20 17.12
CA ASN A 359 -16.81 12.22 17.45
C ASN A 359 -16.75 10.96 16.56
N ASN A 360 -15.53 10.44 16.37
CA ASN A 360 -15.26 9.20 15.64
C ASN A 360 -15.00 8.05 16.64
N THR A 361 -15.29 6.82 16.21
CA THR A 361 -14.87 5.61 16.95
C THR A 361 -13.34 5.53 17.00
N ASP A 362 -12.77 5.31 18.19
CA ASP A 362 -11.32 5.16 18.39
C ASP A 362 -10.89 3.69 18.22
N SER A 363 -11.13 3.14 17.02
CA SER A 363 -10.70 1.78 16.68
C SER A 363 -9.18 1.63 16.74
N PHE A 364 -8.43 2.71 16.49
CA PHE A 364 -6.97 2.76 16.62
C PHE A 364 -6.50 2.31 18.01
N ALA A 365 -7.05 2.92 19.06
CA ALA A 365 -6.75 2.53 20.44
C ALA A 365 -7.22 1.10 20.74
N ASP A 366 -8.42 0.71 20.25
CA ASP A 366 -8.97 -0.64 20.43
C ASP A 366 -8.11 -1.74 19.80
N LYS A 367 -7.39 -1.46 18.71
CA LYS A 367 -6.44 -2.39 18.08
C LYS A 367 -5.01 -2.26 18.61
N GLY A 368 -4.79 -1.50 19.69
CA GLY A 368 -3.51 -1.44 20.40
C GLY A 368 -2.62 -0.23 20.05
N GLY A 369 -3.13 0.72 19.27
CA GLY A 369 -2.51 2.01 18.99
C GLY A 369 -1.10 1.95 18.44
N LEU A 370 -0.27 2.94 18.77
CA LEU A 370 1.12 3.01 18.29
C LEU A 370 1.96 1.83 18.78
N LYS A 371 1.64 1.23 19.92
CA LYS A 371 2.35 0.06 20.41
C LYS A 371 2.21 -1.11 19.43
N ALA A 372 0.98 -1.44 19.00
CA ALA A 372 0.74 -2.51 18.04
C ALA A 372 1.41 -2.21 16.67
N MET A 373 1.32 -0.97 16.21
CA MET A 373 2.03 -0.53 15.00
C MET A 373 3.55 -0.74 15.11
N GLY A 374 4.13 -0.41 16.28
CA GLY A 374 5.54 -0.64 16.56
C GLY A 374 5.95 -2.11 16.61
N GLU A 375 5.06 -3.00 17.06
CA GLU A 375 5.29 -4.45 17.03
C GLU A 375 5.38 -4.97 15.59
N SER A 376 4.53 -4.48 14.68
CA SER A 376 4.64 -4.75 13.23
C SER A 376 5.97 -4.27 12.66
N PHE A 377 6.39 -3.04 12.98
CA PHE A 377 7.71 -2.51 12.57
C PHE A 377 8.90 -3.34 13.06
N ALA A 378 8.79 -3.99 14.23
CA ALA A 378 9.84 -4.85 14.76
C ALA A 378 10.00 -6.16 13.95
N THR A 379 8.89 -6.73 13.48
CA THR A 379 8.86 -7.89 12.57
C THR A 379 9.52 -7.52 11.25
N GLY A 380 9.13 -6.39 10.69
CA GLY A 380 9.59 -5.83 9.43
C GLY A 380 8.43 -5.70 8.44
N VAL A 381 8.47 -4.66 7.63
CA VAL A 381 7.38 -4.26 6.73
C VAL A 381 7.88 -4.03 5.31
N VAL A 382 7.00 -4.25 4.33
CA VAL A 382 7.28 -4.10 2.90
C VAL A 382 6.86 -2.71 2.43
N LEU A 383 7.72 -2.03 1.69
CA LEU A 383 7.40 -0.74 1.06
C LEU A 383 6.51 -0.96 -0.16
N VAL A 384 5.41 -0.21 -0.19
CA VAL A 384 4.42 -0.20 -1.26
C VAL A 384 4.34 1.20 -1.88
N MET A 385 4.26 1.28 -3.20
CA MET A 385 4.05 2.52 -3.96
C MET A 385 2.93 2.30 -4.97
N SER A 386 1.98 3.23 -5.06
CA SER A 386 0.80 3.05 -5.91
C SER A 386 0.22 4.36 -6.43
N VAL A 387 -0.64 4.24 -7.44
CA VAL A 387 -1.58 5.29 -7.85
C VAL A 387 -2.95 4.65 -8.09
N TRP A 388 -4.00 5.26 -7.53
CA TRP A 388 -5.35 4.70 -7.60
C TRP A 388 -6.43 5.78 -7.48
N ASP A 389 -7.63 5.42 -7.94
CA ASP A 389 -8.90 6.11 -7.73
C ASP A 389 -9.84 5.25 -6.88
N ASP A 390 -10.80 5.88 -6.21
CA ASP A 390 -11.59 5.23 -5.17
C ASP A 390 -13.03 4.97 -5.61
N TYR A 391 -13.34 3.69 -5.83
CA TYR A 391 -14.68 3.23 -6.20
C TYR A 391 -15.67 3.20 -5.03
N ALA A 392 -15.22 3.33 -3.78
CA ALA A 392 -16.07 3.26 -2.60
C ALA A 392 -16.48 4.64 -2.09
N ALA A 393 -15.54 5.59 -2.04
CA ALA A 393 -15.76 6.91 -1.46
C ALA A 393 -15.18 8.07 -2.29
N GLU A 394 -14.81 7.83 -3.56
CA GLU A 394 -14.42 8.86 -4.52
C GLU A 394 -13.26 9.75 -4.04
N MET A 395 -12.42 9.23 -3.14
CA MET A 395 -11.29 9.93 -2.51
C MET A 395 -11.69 11.12 -1.63
N LEU A 396 -12.99 11.32 -1.39
CA LEU A 396 -13.52 12.48 -0.67
C LEU A 396 -13.06 12.50 0.79
N TRP A 397 -12.75 11.34 1.35
CA TRP A 397 -12.19 11.21 2.69
C TRP A 397 -10.81 11.85 2.83
N LEU A 398 -10.05 11.98 1.74
CA LEU A 398 -8.72 12.58 1.66
C LEU A 398 -8.77 14.08 1.31
N ASP A 399 -9.58 14.46 0.31
CA ASP A 399 -9.43 15.78 -0.35
C ASP A 399 -10.69 16.65 -0.41
N SER A 400 -11.80 16.22 0.19
CA SER A 400 -13.09 16.92 0.16
C SER A 400 -13.78 16.95 1.54
N ASP A 401 -15.09 17.17 1.57
CA ASP A 401 -15.94 17.05 2.75
C ASP A 401 -16.45 15.60 2.85
N TYR A 402 -16.17 14.94 3.98
CA TYR A 402 -16.61 13.56 4.19
C TYR A 402 -17.02 13.30 5.66
N PRO A 403 -18.07 12.52 5.93
CA PRO A 403 -19.05 12.02 4.96
C PRO A 403 -19.81 13.18 4.31
N THR A 404 -20.24 13.02 3.06
CA THR A 404 -20.84 14.08 2.24
C THR A 404 -22.19 14.62 2.77
N THR A 405 -22.76 13.94 3.77
CA THR A 405 -24.01 14.32 4.44
C THR A 405 -23.78 15.18 5.69
N ALA A 406 -22.54 15.31 6.16
CA ALA A 406 -22.21 16.12 7.33
C ALA A 406 -22.02 17.60 6.95
N ASP A 407 -22.22 18.49 7.93
CA ASP A 407 -21.94 19.92 7.76
C ASP A 407 -20.43 20.15 7.69
N PRO A 408 -19.88 20.78 6.62
CA PRO A 408 -18.45 21.07 6.49
C PRO A 408 -17.85 21.89 7.63
N SER A 409 -18.67 22.65 8.38
CA SER A 409 -18.22 23.39 9.56
C SER A 409 -17.99 22.51 10.80
N THR A 410 -18.41 21.24 10.75
CA THR A 410 -18.17 20.27 11.83
C THR A 410 -16.69 19.87 11.84
N PRO A 411 -16.00 19.94 12.99
CA PRO A 411 -14.61 19.52 13.12
C PRO A 411 -14.34 18.15 12.50
N GLY A 412 -13.33 18.07 11.63
CA GLY A 412 -12.92 16.84 10.98
C GLY A 412 -13.69 16.48 9.71
N VAL A 413 -14.73 17.22 9.30
CA VAL A 413 -15.50 16.93 8.06
C VAL A 413 -14.79 17.40 6.82
N SER A 414 -14.18 18.59 6.79
CA SER A 414 -13.43 19.06 5.61
C SER A 414 -11.97 18.59 5.64
N ARG A 415 -11.50 17.96 4.55
CA ARG A 415 -10.14 17.40 4.40
C ARG A 415 -9.36 17.99 3.23
N GLY A 416 -10.01 18.79 2.42
CA GLY A 416 -9.40 19.53 1.32
C GLY A 416 -10.43 20.43 0.64
N THR A 417 -10.06 20.93 -0.54
CA THR A 417 -10.88 21.89 -1.29
C THR A 417 -11.56 21.27 -2.51
N CYS A 418 -11.45 19.96 -2.72
CA CYS A 418 -12.10 19.28 -3.83
C CYS A 418 -13.61 19.28 -3.63
N ALA A 419 -14.36 19.39 -4.72
CA ALA A 419 -15.82 19.36 -4.67
C ALA A 419 -16.31 17.97 -4.21
N THR A 420 -17.42 17.92 -3.48
CA THR A 420 -18.06 16.65 -3.06
C THR A 420 -18.63 15.82 -4.21
N THR A 421 -18.55 16.33 -5.44
CA THR A 421 -18.90 15.65 -6.69
C THR A 421 -17.67 15.31 -7.54
N SER A 422 -16.46 15.44 -6.99
CA SER A 422 -15.23 15.04 -7.67
C SER A 422 -14.93 13.57 -7.39
N GLY A 423 -13.90 13.02 -8.04
CA GLY A 423 -13.39 11.69 -7.68
C GLY A 423 -14.17 10.49 -8.18
N GLN A 424 -15.31 10.68 -8.86
CA GLN A 424 -16.00 9.58 -9.53
C GLN A 424 -15.06 8.87 -10.51
N PRO A 425 -14.78 7.55 -10.35
CA PRO A 425 -13.78 6.84 -11.14
C PRO A 425 -13.92 7.01 -12.65
N SER A 426 -15.13 6.87 -13.20
CA SER A 426 -15.38 7.05 -14.63
C SER A 426 -14.98 8.43 -15.17
N ASP A 427 -15.13 9.46 -14.34
CA ASP A 427 -14.82 10.84 -14.69
C ASP A 427 -13.32 11.09 -14.60
N VAL A 428 -12.67 10.62 -13.53
CA VAL A 428 -11.22 10.81 -13.31
C VAL A 428 -10.41 9.98 -14.30
N GLU A 429 -10.79 8.73 -14.56
CA GLU A 429 -10.17 7.87 -15.58
C GLU A 429 -10.25 8.44 -17.00
N SER A 430 -11.19 9.35 -17.25
CA SER A 430 -11.37 10.02 -18.55
C SER A 430 -10.68 11.38 -18.59
N SER A 431 -10.87 12.21 -17.57
CA SER A 431 -10.41 13.60 -17.51
C SER A 431 -8.96 13.74 -17.06
N ALA A 432 -8.47 12.80 -16.24
CA ALA A 432 -7.12 12.78 -15.68
C ALA A 432 -6.32 11.55 -16.14
N ALA A 433 -6.65 10.97 -17.30
CA ALA A 433 -6.00 9.74 -17.79
C ALA A 433 -4.46 9.83 -17.85
N SER A 434 -3.92 11.02 -18.14
CA SER A 434 -2.47 11.26 -18.19
C SER A 434 -1.84 11.62 -16.84
N ALA A 435 -2.61 11.59 -15.74
CA ALA A 435 -2.09 11.84 -14.40
C ALA A 435 -1.01 10.82 -14.05
N GLN A 436 -0.06 11.27 -13.25
CA GLN A 436 1.04 10.43 -12.79
C GLN A 436 1.59 10.95 -11.47
N VAL A 437 2.23 10.05 -10.73
CA VAL A 437 3.05 10.36 -9.57
C VAL A 437 4.49 9.97 -9.85
N VAL A 438 5.43 10.74 -9.31
CA VAL A 438 6.85 10.36 -9.28
C VAL A 438 7.29 10.25 -7.84
N PHE A 439 7.76 9.07 -7.44
CA PHE A 439 8.45 8.85 -6.17
C PHE A 439 9.94 8.71 -6.47
N SER A 440 10.81 9.45 -5.77
CA SER A 440 12.25 9.36 -6.00
C SER A 440 13.07 9.53 -4.73
N ASN A 441 14.38 9.31 -4.85
CA ASN A 441 15.36 9.63 -3.80
C ASN A 441 14.96 9.02 -2.44
N ILE A 442 14.52 7.75 -2.46
CA ILE A 442 14.12 7.03 -1.25
C ILE A 442 15.35 6.85 -0.35
N LYS A 443 15.19 7.17 0.93
CA LYS A 443 16.22 7.02 1.96
C LYS A 443 15.64 6.48 3.25
N PHE A 444 16.40 5.64 3.93
CA PHE A 444 16.00 5.06 5.21
C PHE A 444 17.21 4.96 6.14
N GLY A 445 17.09 5.39 7.39
CA GLY A 445 18.22 5.35 8.31
C GLY A 445 17.98 5.96 9.67
N ASP A 446 19.06 6.26 10.38
CA ASP A 446 19.01 6.93 11.68
C ASP A 446 18.26 8.26 11.60
N ILE A 447 17.50 8.59 12.63
CA ILE A 447 16.77 9.86 12.72
C ILE A 447 17.74 11.05 12.55
N GLY A 448 17.42 11.96 11.63
CA GLY A 448 18.22 13.14 11.26
C GLY A 448 19.36 12.87 10.27
N SER A 449 19.42 11.70 9.61
CA SER A 449 20.48 11.33 8.67
C SER A 449 20.10 11.37 7.19
N THR A 450 18.81 11.43 6.84
CA THR A 450 18.32 11.32 5.46
C THR A 450 18.14 12.67 4.75
N TYR A 451 18.17 13.77 5.51
CA TYR A 451 18.03 15.13 4.98
C TYR A 451 19.06 16.07 5.62
N THR A 452 19.35 17.17 4.93
CA THR A 452 20.24 18.23 5.46
C THR A 452 19.41 19.41 5.94
N SER A 453 19.60 19.81 7.20
CA SER A 453 19.12 21.11 7.68
C SER A 453 20.09 22.20 7.21
N SER A 454 19.74 22.94 6.15
CA SER A 454 20.44 24.18 5.78
C SER A 454 19.88 25.40 6.51
#